data_AF-A0A9E2I4T8-F1
#
_entry.id   AF-A0A9E2I4T8-F1
#
_cell.length_a   1.000
_cell.length_b   1.000
_cell.length_c   1.000
_cell.angle_alpha   90.00
_cell.angle_beta   90.00
_cell.angle_gamma   90.00
#
_symmetry.space_group_name_H-M   'P 1'
#
loop_
_entity.id
_entity.type
_entity.pdbx_description
1 polymer ?
#
loop_
_entity_poly.entity_id
_entity_poly.type
_entity_poly.pdbx_seq_one_letter_code
_entity_poly.pdbx_strand_id
1 'polypeptide(L)'
;MDNLPLETQKVILQDAVKRDTVTARRKHLLEILWGERYLTRAGLIARVEAALRKGCFGESAWEDTFYRDMRVVKQAFHTAGYVLAYSRSNDRTGYYLRGQANIDPVLRRIIGGAAAEVNADQVAITRQLQPWERVQQGFSITDLANQVVAYRRNQREVIHA
;
A
#
# COMPACT_ATOMS: atom_id res chain seq x y z
N MET A 1 -14.06 -33.45 3.40
CA MET A 1 -14.64 -32.11 3.58
C MET A 1 -14.71 -31.48 2.22
N ASP A 2 -15.91 -31.17 1.77
CA ASP A 2 -16.15 -30.63 0.43
C ASP A 2 -15.53 -29.24 0.30
N ASN A 3 -14.52 -29.12 -0.55
CA ASN A 3 -13.88 -27.85 -0.84
C ASN A 3 -14.80 -27.09 -1.80
N LEU A 4 -15.69 -26.27 -1.25
CA LEU A 4 -16.47 -25.31 -2.03
C LEU A 4 -15.52 -24.49 -2.92
N PRO A 5 -15.84 -24.22 -4.19
CA PRO A 5 -15.02 -23.36 -5.04
C PRO A 5 -14.76 -22.00 -4.37
N LEU A 6 -13.52 -21.49 -4.48
CA LEU A 6 -13.10 -20.25 -3.83
C LEU A 6 -14.02 -19.07 -4.20
N GLU A 7 -14.44 -18.99 -5.46
CA GLU A 7 -15.33 -17.92 -5.94
C GLU A 7 -16.71 -18.00 -5.28
N THR A 8 -17.24 -19.20 -5.05
CA THR A 8 -18.50 -19.39 -4.31
C THR A 8 -18.36 -18.93 -2.86
N GLN A 9 -17.25 -19.28 -2.20
CA GLN A 9 -16.96 -18.82 -0.84
C GLN A 9 -16.86 -17.29 -0.77
N LYS A 10 -16.20 -16.65 -1.75
CA LYS A 10 -16.07 -15.20 -1.85
C LYS A 10 -17.42 -14.51 -1.97
N VAL A 11 -18.34 -15.02 -2.80
CA VAL A 11 -19.67 -14.41 -2.99
C VAL A 11 -20.45 -14.42 -1.67
N ILE A 12 -20.46 -15.55 -0.95
CA ILE A 12 -21.13 -15.67 0.36
C ILE A 12 -20.48 -14.74 1.40
N LEU A 13 -19.15 -14.69 1.45
CA LEU A 13 -18.44 -13.78 2.35
C LEU A 13 -18.73 -12.31 2.03
N GLN A 14 -18.81 -11.93 0.76
CA GLN A 14 -19.16 -10.57 0.35
C GLN A 14 -20.58 -10.19 0.75
N ASP A 15 -21.55 -11.10 0.63
CA ASP A 15 -22.91 -10.87 1.12
C ASP A 15 -22.94 -10.72 2.64
N ALA A 16 -22.23 -11.60 3.37
CA ALA A 16 -22.12 -11.50 4.83
C ALA A 16 -21.50 -10.18 5.29
N VAL A 17 -20.46 -9.70 4.60
CA VAL A 17 -19.83 -8.39 4.85
C VAL A 17 -20.81 -7.23 4.68
N LYS A 18 -21.75 -7.31 3.72
CA LYS A 18 -22.74 -6.25 3.50
C LYS A 18 -23.79 -6.21 4.61
N ARG A 19 -24.13 -7.35 5.19
CA ARG A 19 -25.26 -7.49 6.14
C ARG A 19 -24.82 -7.42 7.61
N ASP A 20 -23.62 -7.92 7.91
CA ASP A 20 -23.10 -8.00 9.27
C ASP A 20 -21.91 -7.07 9.48
N THR A 21 -22.10 -6.09 10.37
CA THR A 21 -21.05 -5.12 10.71
C THR A 21 -19.84 -5.80 11.36
N VAL A 22 -20.02 -6.89 12.12
CA VAL A 22 -18.92 -7.60 12.78
C VAL A 22 -18.00 -8.24 11.74
N THR A 23 -18.59 -8.96 10.79
CA THR A 23 -17.88 -9.55 9.65
C THR A 23 -17.21 -8.47 8.80
N ALA A 24 -17.88 -7.35 8.54
CA ALA A 24 -17.30 -6.22 7.82
C ALA A 24 -16.05 -5.65 8.51
N ARG A 25 -16.12 -5.39 9.83
CA ARG A 25 -14.97 -4.89 10.61
C ARG A 25 -13.78 -5.85 10.54
N ARG A 26 -14.03 -7.15 10.74
CA ARG A 26 -12.98 -8.19 10.70
C ARG A 26 -12.32 -8.30 9.33
N LYS A 27 -13.12 -8.24 8.25
CA LYS A 27 -12.60 -8.21 6.89
C LYS A 27 -11.70 -6.99 6.69
N HIS A 28 -12.16 -5.78 7.04
CA HIS A 28 -11.34 -4.58 6.87
C HIS A 28 -10.07 -4.60 7.72
N LEU A 29 -10.13 -5.11 8.95
CA LEU A 29 -8.93 -5.32 9.77
C LEU A 29 -7.93 -6.27 9.08
N LEU A 30 -8.40 -7.37 8.48
CA LEU A 30 -7.54 -8.28 7.72
C LEU A 30 -6.90 -7.58 6.52
N GLU A 31 -7.68 -6.86 5.72
CA GLU A 31 -7.19 -6.13 4.53
C GLU A 31 -6.14 -5.08 4.90
N ILE A 32 -6.42 -4.27 5.92
CA ILE A 32 -5.50 -3.23 6.39
C ILE A 32 -4.20 -3.86 6.92
N LEU A 33 -4.30 -4.89 7.78
CA LEU A 33 -3.13 -5.53 8.37
C LEU A 33 -2.31 -6.37 7.38
N TRP A 34 -2.93 -6.78 6.27
CA TRP A 34 -2.23 -7.41 5.16
C TRP A 34 -1.45 -6.40 4.33
N GLY A 35 -2.06 -5.24 4.03
CA GLY A 35 -1.45 -4.21 3.18
C GLY A 35 -0.46 -3.31 3.90
N GLU A 36 -0.62 -3.11 5.20
CA GLU A 36 0.05 -2.06 5.94
C GLU A 36 0.69 -2.56 7.25
N ARG A 37 1.82 -1.95 7.62
CA ARG A 37 2.62 -2.36 8.78
C ARG A 37 2.76 -1.21 9.77
N TYR A 38 2.95 -1.59 11.03
CA TYR A 38 3.16 -0.69 12.16
C TYR A 38 2.02 0.29 12.38
N LEU A 39 0.78 -0.20 12.27
CA LEU A 39 -0.39 0.59 12.63
C LEU A 39 -0.72 0.46 14.10
N THR A 40 -0.93 1.59 14.76
CA THR A 40 -1.39 1.60 16.14
C THR A 40 -2.85 1.18 16.22
N ARG A 41 -3.31 0.85 17.43
CA ARG A 41 -4.74 0.56 17.69
C ARG A 41 -5.64 1.70 17.22
N ALA A 42 -5.29 2.94 17.55
CA ALA A 42 -6.03 4.13 17.13
C ALA A 42 -6.04 4.26 15.60
N GLY A 43 -4.91 4.03 14.93
CA GLY A 43 -4.81 4.06 13.47
C GLY A 43 -5.69 3.00 12.78
N LEU A 44 -5.72 1.77 13.32
CA LEU A 44 -6.59 0.71 12.82
C LEU A 44 -8.06 1.08 12.96
N ILE A 45 -8.48 1.56 14.13
CA ILE A 45 -9.87 1.95 14.40
C ILE A 45 -10.29 3.07 13.45
N ALA A 46 -9.50 4.13 13.34
CA ALA A 46 -9.82 5.28 12.49
C ALA A 46 -10.04 4.87 11.03
N ARG A 47 -9.25 3.94 10.50
CA ARG A 47 -9.39 3.48 9.12
C ARG A 47 -10.58 2.56 8.89
N VAL A 48 -10.84 1.65 9.82
CA VAL A 48 -12.04 0.81 9.74
C VAL A 48 -13.30 1.68 9.84
N GLU A 49 -13.30 2.71 10.70
CA GLU A 49 -14.38 3.68 10.77
C GLU A 49 -14.53 4.51 9.50
N ALA A 50 -13.42 4.93 8.88
CA ALA A 50 -13.46 5.63 7.60
C ALA A 50 -14.04 4.76 6.47
N ALA A 51 -13.81 3.44 6.51
CA ALA A 51 -14.31 2.51 5.50
C ALA A 51 -15.78 2.13 5.69
N LEU A 52 -16.24 1.98 6.94
CA LEU A 52 -17.58 1.48 7.24
C LEU A 52 -18.54 2.58 7.68
N ARG A 53 -18.17 3.29 8.75
CA ARG A 53 -18.80 4.46 9.35
C ARG A 53 -18.15 4.74 10.70
N LYS A 54 -18.18 6.00 11.12
CA LYS A 54 -17.79 6.41 12.47
C LYS A 54 -18.60 5.66 13.53
N GLY A 55 -17.94 5.24 14.62
CA GLY A 55 -18.58 4.53 15.72
C GLY A 55 -18.91 3.07 15.43
N CYS A 56 -18.37 2.46 14.36
CA CYS A 56 -18.69 1.07 14.02
C CYS A 56 -18.23 0.04 15.08
N PHE A 57 -17.35 0.42 16.01
CA PHE A 57 -16.96 -0.37 17.18
C PHE A 57 -17.84 -0.14 18.41
N GLY A 58 -18.80 0.79 18.34
CA GLY A 58 -19.61 1.27 19.47
C GLY A 58 -18.94 2.44 20.20
N GLU A 59 -19.71 3.26 20.92
CA GLU A 59 -19.16 4.47 21.57
C GLU A 59 -18.55 4.17 22.95
N SER A 60 -19.20 3.31 23.74
CA SER A 60 -18.79 3.02 25.14
C SER A 60 -18.07 1.69 25.33
N ALA A 61 -18.19 0.76 24.37
CA ALA A 61 -17.63 -0.60 24.45
C ALA A 61 -16.68 -0.93 23.29
N TRP A 62 -16.04 0.10 22.71
CA TRP A 62 -15.19 -0.07 21.53
C TRP A 62 -13.96 -0.93 21.81
N GLU A 63 -13.36 -0.85 23.00
CA GLU A 63 -12.16 -1.61 23.35
C GLU A 63 -12.44 -3.11 23.30
N ASP A 64 -13.49 -3.56 24.00
CA ASP A 64 -13.91 -4.96 24.01
C ASP A 64 -14.25 -5.45 22.62
N THR A 65 -14.96 -4.65 21.83
CA THR A 65 -15.32 -4.97 20.45
C THR A 65 -14.07 -5.15 19.59
N PHE A 66 -13.12 -4.21 19.67
CA PHE A 66 -11.86 -4.26 18.96
C PHE A 66 -11.04 -5.50 19.34
N TYR A 67 -10.90 -5.81 20.63
CA TYR A 67 -10.13 -6.97 21.07
C TYR A 67 -10.76 -8.31 20.67
N ARG A 68 -12.10 -8.41 20.68
CA ARG A 68 -12.82 -9.59 20.17
C ARG A 68 -12.57 -9.79 18.69
N ASP A 69 -12.66 -8.73 17.90
CA ASP A 69 -12.41 -8.79 16.46
C ASP A 69 -10.94 -9.12 16.17
N MET A 70 -9.99 -8.49 16.87
CA MET A 70 -8.57 -8.79 16.73
C MET A 70 -8.21 -10.23 17.11
N ARG A 71 -8.93 -10.87 18.03
CA ARG A 71 -8.71 -12.29 18.35
C ARG A 71 -9.00 -13.17 17.14
N VAL A 72 -10.09 -12.91 16.43
CA VAL A 72 -10.45 -13.65 15.21
C VAL A 72 -9.46 -13.37 14.08
N VAL A 73 -9.07 -12.10 13.91
CA VAL A 73 -8.08 -11.68 12.90
C VAL A 73 -6.72 -12.36 13.14
N LYS A 74 -6.25 -12.41 14.39
CA LYS A 74 -5.02 -13.14 14.77
C LYS A 74 -5.11 -14.62 14.40
N GLN A 75 -6.25 -15.26 14.69
CA GLN A 75 -6.46 -16.66 14.34
C GLN A 75 -6.43 -16.89 12.84
N ALA A 76 -7.08 -16.02 12.06
CA ALA A 76 -7.10 -16.12 10.60
C ALA A 76 -5.68 -16.01 10.01
N PHE A 77 -4.87 -15.05 10.47
CA PHE A 77 -3.47 -14.96 10.05
C PHE A 77 -2.65 -16.17 10.48
N HIS A 78 -2.86 -16.69 11.69
CA HIS A 78 -2.17 -17.88 12.16
C HIS A 78 -2.47 -19.11 11.29
N THR A 79 -3.74 -19.32 10.92
CA THR A 79 -4.14 -20.38 9.98
C THR A 79 -3.50 -20.21 8.61
N ALA A 80 -3.24 -18.97 8.18
CA ALA A 80 -2.54 -18.65 6.94
C ALA A 80 -0.99 -18.72 7.06
N GLY A 81 -0.44 -19.13 8.22
CA GLY A 81 1.00 -19.26 8.46
C GLY A 81 1.71 -17.97 8.87
N TYR A 82 0.97 -16.90 9.21
CA TYR A 82 1.52 -15.62 9.64
C TYR A 82 1.34 -15.40 11.14
N VAL A 83 2.21 -14.59 11.75
CA VAL A 83 2.06 -14.17 13.15
C VAL A 83 1.87 -12.67 13.22
N LEU A 84 0.68 -12.25 13.63
CA LEU A 84 0.39 -10.84 13.91
C LEU A 84 1.01 -10.42 15.26
N ALA A 85 2.03 -9.58 15.21
CA ALA A 85 2.75 -9.07 16.37
C ALA A 85 2.55 -7.56 16.54
N TYR A 86 2.90 -7.04 17.72
CA TYR A 86 2.89 -5.60 18.02
C TYR A 86 4.31 -5.16 18.40
N SER A 87 4.81 -4.13 17.74
CA SER A 87 6.11 -3.53 18.05
C SER A 87 5.91 -2.26 18.89
N ARG A 88 6.83 -2.04 19.85
CA ARG A 88 6.87 -0.87 20.74
C ARG A 88 8.12 -0.01 20.55
N SER A 89 8.88 -0.23 19.47
CA SER A 89 10.06 0.58 19.16
C SER A 89 9.66 1.95 18.62
N ASN A 90 10.38 3.00 19.01
CA ASN A 90 10.09 4.40 18.65
C ASN A 90 9.86 4.60 17.13
N ASP A 91 10.67 3.99 16.27
CA ASP A 91 10.57 4.18 14.81
C ASP A 91 9.51 3.28 14.12
N ARG A 92 8.99 2.28 14.83
CA ARG A 92 8.13 1.22 14.27
C ARG A 92 7.10 0.75 15.29
N THR A 93 6.32 1.67 15.85
CA THR A 93 5.29 1.33 16.83
C THR A 93 4.01 0.90 16.14
N GLY A 94 3.51 -0.31 16.42
CA GLY A 94 2.24 -0.78 15.89
C GLY A 94 2.21 -2.27 15.51
N TYR A 95 1.07 -2.69 14.97
CA TYR A 95 0.82 -4.05 14.51
C TYR A 95 1.52 -4.35 13.19
N TYR A 96 2.11 -5.55 13.06
CA TYR A 96 2.75 -6.02 11.84
C TYR A 96 2.68 -7.54 11.73
N LEU A 97 2.66 -8.06 10.51
CA LEU A 97 2.76 -9.49 10.23
C LEU A 97 4.23 -9.92 10.20
N ARG A 98 4.59 -10.94 11.00
CA ARG A 98 5.83 -11.71 10.87
C ARG A 98 5.62 -12.81 9.84
N GLY A 99 6.64 -13.06 9.02
CA GLY A 99 6.58 -13.98 7.88
C GLY A 99 6.23 -13.29 6.55
N GLN A 100 5.69 -12.07 6.59
CA GLN A 100 5.48 -11.25 5.40
C GLN A 100 6.78 -10.56 4.98
N ALA A 101 7.19 -10.78 3.71
CA ALA A 101 8.33 -10.10 3.11
C ALA A 101 8.19 -8.56 3.25
N ASN A 102 9.29 -7.85 3.48
CA ASN A 102 9.28 -6.39 3.65
C ASN A 102 8.83 -5.64 2.39
N ILE A 103 9.00 -6.26 1.22
CA ILE A 103 8.56 -5.74 -0.07
C ILE A 103 8.01 -6.93 -0.84
N ASP A 104 6.85 -6.74 -1.47
CA ASP A 104 6.30 -7.73 -2.40
C ASP A 104 7.37 -8.09 -3.46
N PRO A 105 7.62 -9.37 -3.76
CA PRO A 105 8.66 -9.76 -4.71
C PRO A 105 8.49 -9.16 -6.11
N VAL A 106 7.25 -8.93 -6.56
CA VAL A 106 6.96 -8.28 -7.84
C VAL A 106 7.30 -6.81 -7.76
N LEU A 107 6.86 -6.11 -6.70
CA LEU A 107 7.22 -4.71 -6.49
C LEU A 107 8.73 -4.52 -6.37
N ARG A 108 9.44 -5.45 -5.71
CA ARG A 108 10.91 -5.45 -5.64
C ARG A 108 11.56 -5.62 -7.02
N ARG A 109 10.98 -6.44 -7.90
CA ARG A 109 11.43 -6.58 -9.29
C ARG A 109 11.13 -5.34 -10.13
N ILE A 110 9.97 -4.71 -9.95
CA ILE A 110 9.63 -3.47 -10.65
C ILE A 110 10.59 -2.35 -10.23
N ILE A 111 10.83 -2.18 -8.93
CA ILE A 111 11.81 -1.22 -8.41
C ILE A 111 13.21 -1.57 -8.92
N GLY A 112 13.58 -2.86 -8.91
CA GLY A 112 14.87 -3.33 -9.43
C GLY A 112 15.05 -3.08 -10.92
N GLY A 113 14.02 -3.29 -11.74
CA GLY A 113 14.02 -3.02 -13.18
C GLY A 113 14.10 -1.53 -13.47
N ALA A 114 13.27 -0.73 -12.80
CA ALA A 114 13.31 0.72 -12.91
C ALA A 114 14.66 1.30 -12.46
N ALA A 115 15.26 0.75 -11.39
CA ALA A 115 16.59 1.17 -10.94
C ALA A 115 17.72 0.69 -11.88
N ALA A 116 17.56 -0.44 -12.56
CA ALA A 116 18.53 -0.94 -13.54
C ALA A 116 18.52 -0.12 -14.84
N GLU A 117 17.41 0.54 -15.18
CA GLU A 117 17.33 1.49 -16.29
C GLU A 117 18.03 2.83 -15.96
N VAL A 118 18.25 3.13 -14.68
CA VAL A 118 18.97 4.34 -14.28
C VAL A 118 20.47 4.07 -14.30
N ASN A 119 21.19 4.82 -15.13
CA ASN A 119 22.65 4.76 -15.18
C ASN A 119 23.25 5.15 -13.83
N ALA A 120 24.05 4.26 -13.23
CA ALA A 120 24.67 4.45 -11.92
C ALA A 120 25.54 5.72 -11.85
N ASP A 121 26.16 6.11 -12.96
CA ASP A 121 26.96 7.32 -13.06
C ASP A 121 26.08 8.58 -12.98
N GLN A 122 24.89 8.54 -13.58
CA GLN A 122 23.93 9.64 -13.48
C GLN A 122 23.42 9.80 -12.05
N VAL A 123 23.17 8.69 -11.33
CA VAL A 123 22.79 8.74 -9.92
C VAL A 123 23.92 9.33 -9.06
N ALA A 124 25.17 8.94 -9.32
CA ALA A 124 26.33 9.46 -8.61
C ALA A 124 26.49 10.97 -8.82
N ILE A 125 26.33 11.45 -10.06
CA ILE A 125 26.36 12.87 -10.39
C ILE A 125 25.22 13.62 -9.70
N THR A 126 23.97 13.15 -9.82
CA THR A 126 22.81 13.81 -9.19
C THR A 126 22.93 13.87 -7.66
N ARG A 127 23.55 12.86 -7.02
CA ARG A 127 23.80 12.86 -5.57
C ARG A 127 24.79 13.94 -5.13
N GLN A 128 25.74 14.31 -5.98
CA GLN A 128 26.72 15.35 -5.71
C GLN A 128 26.16 16.77 -5.90
N LEU A 129 25.05 16.91 -6.63
CA LEU A 129 24.38 18.20 -6.84
C LEU A 129 23.69 18.71 -5.58
N GLN A 130 23.85 20.01 -5.32
CA GLN A 130 23.08 20.78 -4.36
C GLN A 130 21.61 20.89 -4.78
N PRO A 131 20.69 21.14 -3.83
CA PRO A 131 19.25 21.21 -4.14
C PRO A 131 18.90 22.18 -5.28
N TRP A 132 19.56 23.34 -5.37
CA TRP A 132 19.31 24.33 -6.42
C TRP A 132 19.82 23.89 -7.80
N GLU A 133 20.95 23.15 -7.86
CA GLU A 133 21.50 22.61 -9.11
C GLU A 133 20.58 21.53 -9.69
N ARG A 134 19.93 20.74 -8.83
CA ARG A 134 18.94 19.74 -9.26
C ARG A 134 17.69 20.41 -9.86
N VAL A 135 17.25 21.52 -9.28
CA VAL A 135 16.12 22.30 -9.82
C VAL A 135 16.47 22.89 -11.18
N GLN A 136 17.67 23.47 -11.32
CA GLN A 136 18.15 24.00 -12.59
C GLN A 136 18.26 22.91 -13.66
N GLN A 137 18.80 21.73 -13.30
CA GLN A 137 18.87 20.58 -14.18
C GLN A 137 17.47 20.15 -14.66
N GLY A 138 16.48 20.16 -13.77
CA GLY A 138 15.08 19.89 -14.12
C GLY A 138 14.50 20.87 -15.15
N PHE A 139 14.77 22.17 -15.00
CA PHE A 139 14.37 23.17 -15.99
C PHE A 139 15.06 22.94 -17.34
N SER A 140 16.38 22.70 -17.35
CA SER A 140 17.11 22.46 -18.59
C SER A 140 16.64 21.21 -19.35
N ILE A 141 16.28 20.13 -18.65
CA ILE A 141 15.71 18.92 -19.27
C ILE A 141 14.34 19.24 -19.90
N THR A 142 13.51 20.01 -19.21
CA THR A 142 12.18 20.40 -19.70
C THR A 142 12.30 21.29 -20.94
N ASP A 143 13.20 22.28 -20.92
CA ASP A 143 13.44 23.16 -22.06
C ASP A 143 13.95 22.39 -23.28
N LEU A 144 14.89 21.46 -23.07
CA LEU A 144 15.38 20.59 -24.14
C LEU A 144 14.26 19.73 -24.73
N ALA A 145 13.39 19.15 -23.90
CA ALA A 145 12.26 18.37 -24.38
C ALA A 145 11.32 19.22 -25.25
N ASN A 146 11.02 20.44 -24.82
CA ASN A 146 10.21 21.39 -25.58
C ASN A 146 10.85 21.75 -26.92
N GLN A 147 12.17 21.99 -26.95
CA GLN A 147 12.91 22.27 -28.18
C GLN A 147 12.91 21.07 -29.15
N VAL A 148 13.08 19.85 -28.66
CA VAL A 148 13.02 18.63 -29.48
C VAL A 148 11.62 18.43 -30.08
N VAL A 149 10.57 18.69 -29.30
CA VAL A 149 9.18 18.63 -29.79
C VAL A 149 8.94 19.68 -30.88
N ALA A 150 9.36 20.93 -30.65
CA ALA A 150 9.24 22.00 -31.64
C ALA A 150 10.01 21.68 -32.93
N TYR A 151 11.24 21.17 -32.82
CA TYR A 151 12.06 20.76 -33.95
C TYR A 151 11.38 19.64 -34.78
N ARG A 152 10.85 18.60 -34.11
CA ARG A 152 10.14 17.49 -34.79
C ARG A 152 8.86 17.95 -35.48
N ARG A 153 8.15 18.92 -34.90
CA ARG A 153 6.95 19.51 -35.52
C ARG A 153 7.31 20.25 -36.81
N ASN A 154 8.33 21.09 -36.78
CA ASN A 154 8.79 21.84 -37.94
C ASN A 154 9.30 20.91 -39.06
N GLN A 155 9.99 19.81 -38.73
CA GLN A 155 10.39 18.83 -39.74
C GLN A 155 9.22 18.10 -40.41
N ARG A 156 8.11 17.87 -39.68
CA ARG A 156 6.91 17.24 -40.26
C ARG A 156 6.15 18.19 -41.19
N GLU A 157 6.11 19.49 -40.86
CA GLU A 157 5.48 20.51 -41.70
C GLU A 157 6.24 20.72 -43.03
N VAL A 158 7.57 20.55 -43.03
CA VAL A 158 8.41 20.65 -44.25
C VAL A 158 8.27 19.43 -45.18
N ILE A 159 7.88 18.25 -44.67
CA ILE A 159 7.73 17.02 -45.47
C ILE A 159 6.34 16.93 -46.13
N HIS A 160 5.38 17.74 -45.69
CA HIS A 160 3.99 17.76 -46.20
C HIS A 160 3.63 19.03 -46.99
N ALA A 161 4.62 19.89 -47.28
CA ALA A 161 4.52 21.05 -48.19
C ALA A 161 5.17 20.72 -49.53
#